data_AF-A0A1Q3DEE5-F1
#
_entry.id   AF-A0A1Q3DEE5-F1
#
_cell.length_a   1.000
_cell.length_b   1.000
_cell.length_c   1.000
_cell.angle_alpha   90.00
_cell.angle_beta   90.00
_cell.angle_gamma   90.00
#
_symmetry.space_group_name_H-M   'P 1'
#
loop_
_entity.id
_entity.type
_entity.pdbx_description
1 polymer ?
#
loop_
_entity_poly.entity_id
_entity_poly.type
_entity_poly.pdbx_seq_one_letter_code
_entity_poly.pdbx_strand_id
1 'polypeptide(L)'
;MASLNVGWKNHGKWVVTVFEEEHCHTLDTPRRAKRHRSHNVAHRNPVAKDLMDQLHTCGIRPSAIAKAINATGNDTAITTDQVVQHLRKHRLNNVGQEAFLVASHFQRQMSLDPNFYFAMECDSDGTLRSMFWADARSREAYFNFSDV
;
A
#
# COMPACT_ATOMS: atom_id res chain seq x y z
N MET A 1 -5.51 -18.11 31.18
CA MET A 1 -5.42 -18.03 29.71
C MET A 1 -3.97 -17.72 29.45
N ALA A 2 -3.26 -18.53 28.64
CA ALA A 2 -1.82 -18.39 28.52
C ALA A 2 -1.36 -16.94 28.33
N SER A 3 -0.48 -16.48 29.22
CA SER A 3 -0.07 -15.08 29.32
C SER A 3 1.40 -14.98 29.74
N LEU A 4 2.07 -13.94 29.22
CA LEU A 4 3.45 -13.61 29.54
C LEU A 4 3.53 -12.12 29.84
N ASN A 5 3.82 -11.77 31.07
CA ASN A 5 4.08 -10.39 31.46
C ASN A 5 5.59 -10.19 31.61
N VAL A 6 6.09 -9.12 31.00
CA VAL A 6 7.50 -8.75 31.06
C VAL A 6 7.62 -7.35 31.64
N GLY A 7 8.51 -7.18 32.60
CA GLY A 7 8.76 -5.90 33.25
C GLY A 7 10.21 -5.48 33.14
N TRP A 8 10.45 -4.18 32.96
CA TRP A 8 11.77 -3.60 33.04
C TRP A 8 12.17 -3.44 34.51
N LYS A 9 13.35 -3.94 34.91
CA LYS A 9 13.87 -3.84 36.29
C LYS A 9 15.06 -2.90 36.38
N ASN A 10 15.28 -2.36 37.58
CA ASN A 10 16.29 -1.35 37.91
C ASN A 10 17.75 -1.75 37.58
N HIS A 11 18.02 -3.04 37.37
CA HIS A 11 19.31 -3.55 36.90
C HIS A 11 19.46 -3.52 35.36
N GLY A 12 18.59 -2.80 34.65
CA GLY A 12 18.68 -2.61 33.20
C GLY A 12 18.34 -3.85 32.37
N LYS A 13 17.49 -4.75 32.91
CA LYS A 13 17.12 -6.02 32.25
C LYS A 13 15.61 -6.17 32.21
N TRP A 14 15.11 -6.72 31.11
CA TRP A 14 13.74 -7.25 31.00
C TRP A 14 13.65 -8.55 31.78
N VAL A 15 12.62 -8.69 32.61
CA VAL A 15 12.40 -9.89 33.42
C VAL A 15 10.95 -10.32 33.25
N VAL A 16 10.73 -11.63 33.10
CA VAL A 16 9.39 -12.21 33.10
C VAL A 16 8.82 -12.11 34.52
N THR A 17 7.71 -11.39 34.68
CA THR A 17 7.05 -11.19 35.98
C THR A 17 5.90 -12.17 36.20
N VAL A 18 5.22 -12.58 35.14
CA VAL A 18 4.15 -13.59 35.16
C VAL A 18 4.30 -14.47 33.93
N PHE A 19 4.17 -15.77 34.13
CA PHE A 19 4.07 -16.75 33.05
C PHE A 19 2.97 -17.75 33.37
N GLU A 20 1.88 -17.69 32.62
CA GLU A 20 0.82 -18.69 32.63
C GLU A 20 0.95 -19.53 31.36
N GLU A 21 1.25 -20.82 31.50
CA GLU A 21 1.41 -21.73 30.36
C GLU A 21 0.08 -22.31 29.87
N GLU A 22 -0.95 -22.37 30.73
CA GLU A 22 -2.19 -23.10 30.40
C GLU A 22 -3.01 -22.41 29.29
N HIS A 23 -3.15 -23.13 28.17
CA HIS A 23 -4.01 -22.76 27.05
C HIS A 23 -5.39 -23.40 27.18
N CYS A 24 -6.43 -22.70 26.70
CA CYS A 24 -7.78 -23.27 26.57
C CYS A 24 -7.96 -24.11 25.28
N HIS A 25 -6.88 -24.42 24.57
CA HIS A 25 -6.88 -25.18 23.33
C HIS A 25 -5.60 -26.00 23.20
N THR A 26 -5.62 -27.03 22.35
CA THR A 26 -4.42 -27.79 21.99
C THR A 26 -3.44 -26.90 21.21
N LEU A 27 -2.15 -27.01 21.51
CA LEU A 27 -1.10 -26.32 20.77
C LEU A 27 -0.95 -26.89 19.36
N ASP A 28 -0.63 -26.02 18.41
CA ASP A 28 -0.37 -26.44 17.04
C ASP A 28 1.00 -27.14 16.92
N THR A 29 1.13 -28.03 15.95
CA THR A 29 2.39 -28.75 15.73
C THR A 29 3.48 -27.81 15.19
N PRO A 30 4.76 -28.01 15.54
CA PRO A 30 5.87 -27.21 15.00
C PRO A 30 5.91 -27.16 13.47
N ARG A 31 5.48 -28.23 12.80
CA ARG A 31 5.39 -28.31 11.33
C ARG A 31 4.39 -27.31 10.71
N ARG A 32 3.39 -26.89 11.47
CA ARG A 32 2.34 -25.95 11.05
C ARG A 32 2.64 -24.50 11.46
N ALA A 33 3.67 -24.25 12.25
CA ALA A 33 4.07 -22.90 12.66
C ALA A 33 4.27 -21.95 11.47
N LYS A 34 4.79 -22.45 10.34
CA LYS A 34 4.96 -21.68 9.09
C LYS A 34 3.64 -21.13 8.52
N ARG A 35 2.48 -21.71 8.88
CA ARG A 35 1.15 -21.25 8.45
C ARG A 35 0.58 -20.15 9.35
N HIS A 36 1.21 -19.87 10.48
CA HIS A 36 0.76 -18.81 11.37
C HIS A 36 0.98 -17.45 10.70
N ARG A 37 0.06 -16.51 10.92
CA ARG A 37 0.11 -15.18 10.31
C ARG A 37 1.44 -14.45 10.58
N SER A 38 1.99 -14.61 11.79
CA SER A 38 3.29 -14.04 12.19
C SER A 38 4.48 -14.57 11.38
N HIS A 39 4.36 -15.79 10.85
CA HIS A 39 5.38 -16.46 10.05
C HIS A 39 5.10 -16.39 8.54
N ASN A 40 3.97 -15.80 8.13
CA ASN A 40 3.64 -15.59 6.73
C ASN A 40 4.44 -14.40 6.16
N VAL A 41 5.65 -14.70 5.70
CA VAL A 41 6.59 -13.74 5.11
C VAL A 41 6.77 -13.92 3.60
N ALA A 42 5.94 -14.72 2.92
CA ALA A 42 6.05 -14.93 1.46
C ALA A 42 6.02 -13.62 0.66
N HIS A 43 5.22 -12.65 1.08
CA HIS A 43 5.16 -11.30 0.50
C HIS A 43 6.48 -10.51 0.57
N ARG A 44 7.45 -10.96 1.40
CA ARG A 44 8.77 -10.33 1.50
C ARG A 44 9.78 -10.92 0.51
N ASN A 45 9.47 -12.06 -0.11
CA ASN A 45 10.34 -12.69 -1.11
C ASN A 45 10.55 -11.74 -2.31
N PRO A 46 11.80 -11.46 -2.73
CA PRO A 46 12.08 -10.62 -3.90
C PRO A 46 11.36 -11.05 -5.17
N VAL A 47 11.26 -12.36 -5.44
CA VAL A 47 10.56 -12.91 -6.62
C VAL A 47 9.06 -12.60 -6.55
N ALA A 48 8.47 -12.69 -5.36
CA ALA A 48 7.06 -12.37 -5.16
C ALA A 48 6.81 -10.88 -5.37
N LYS A 49 7.72 -10.00 -4.92
CA LYS A 49 7.62 -8.55 -5.11
C LYS A 49 7.74 -8.16 -6.58
N ASP A 50 8.74 -8.69 -7.28
CA ASP A 50 8.94 -8.45 -8.71
C ASP A 50 7.70 -8.87 -9.51
N LEU A 51 7.13 -10.04 -9.20
CA LEU A 51 5.88 -10.49 -9.82
C LEU A 51 4.67 -9.60 -9.48
N MET A 52 4.58 -9.07 -8.24
CA MET A 52 3.56 -8.08 -7.89
C MET A 52 3.69 -6.82 -8.74
N ASP A 53 4.91 -6.32 -8.92
CA ASP A 53 5.18 -5.08 -9.66
C ASP A 53 4.93 -5.25 -11.17
N GLN A 54 5.33 -6.37 -11.75
CA GLN A 54 5.06 -6.70 -13.16
C GLN A 54 3.56 -6.80 -13.44
N LEU A 55 2.82 -7.58 -12.63
CA LEU A 55 1.38 -7.75 -12.82
C LEU A 55 0.62 -6.43 -12.58
N HIS A 56 1.08 -5.62 -11.63
CA HIS A 56 0.51 -4.28 -11.40
C HIS A 56 0.75 -3.34 -12.59
N THR A 57 1.94 -3.38 -13.20
CA THR A 57 2.26 -2.60 -14.40
C THR A 57 1.36 -2.99 -15.59
N CYS A 58 0.90 -4.24 -15.65
CA CYS A 58 -0.12 -4.69 -16.61
C CYS A 58 -1.57 -4.26 -16.24
N GLY A 59 -1.77 -3.47 -15.19
CA GLY A 59 -3.09 -2.99 -14.76
C GLY A 59 -3.91 -4.03 -13.99
N ILE A 60 -3.31 -5.11 -13.51
CA ILE A 60 -4.02 -6.16 -12.78
C ILE A 60 -4.30 -5.67 -11.35
N ARG A 61 -5.55 -5.85 -10.91
CA ARG A 61 -5.99 -5.42 -9.58
C ARG A 61 -5.29 -6.24 -8.48
N PRO A 62 -4.95 -5.65 -7.31
CA PRO A 62 -4.23 -6.36 -6.24
C PRO A 62 -4.83 -7.70 -5.81
N SER A 63 -6.15 -7.84 -5.84
CA SER A 63 -6.84 -9.09 -5.51
C SER A 63 -6.60 -10.20 -6.54
N ALA A 64 -6.51 -9.86 -7.82
CA ALA A 64 -6.18 -10.79 -8.90
C ALA A 64 -4.69 -11.13 -8.89
N ILE A 65 -3.81 -10.17 -8.57
CA ILE A 65 -2.37 -10.42 -8.36
C ILE A 65 -2.16 -11.44 -7.25
N ALA A 66 -2.78 -11.26 -6.08
CA ALA A 66 -2.67 -12.20 -4.96
C ALA A 66 -3.11 -13.62 -5.36
N LYS A 67 -4.23 -13.73 -6.11
CA LYS A 67 -4.71 -15.02 -6.63
C LYS A 67 -3.71 -15.66 -7.59
N ALA A 68 -3.16 -14.89 -8.54
CA ALA A 68 -2.20 -15.36 -9.52
C ALA A 68 -0.92 -15.89 -8.86
N ILE A 69 -0.36 -15.15 -7.89
CA ILE A 69 0.86 -15.56 -7.17
C ILE A 69 0.62 -16.81 -6.32
N ASN A 70 -0.56 -16.94 -5.72
CA ASN A 70 -0.89 -18.12 -4.91
C ASN A 70 -1.17 -19.37 -5.76
N ALA A 71 -1.60 -19.20 -7.01
CA ALA A 71 -1.78 -20.32 -7.94
C ALA A 71 -0.45 -21.01 -8.30
N THR A 72 0.69 -20.34 -8.12
CA THR A 72 2.03 -20.88 -8.37
C THR A 72 2.54 -21.85 -7.28
N GLY A 73 1.72 -22.18 -6.27
CA GLY A 73 2.04 -23.22 -5.30
C GLY A 73 2.85 -22.77 -4.09
N ASN A 74 2.78 -21.49 -3.72
CA ASN A 74 3.48 -20.97 -2.54
C ASN A 74 2.98 -21.64 -1.23
N ASP A 75 3.92 -22.08 -0.41
CA ASP A 75 3.70 -22.76 0.88
C ASP A 75 2.94 -21.88 1.90
N THR A 76 3.02 -20.56 1.73
CA THR A 76 2.26 -19.55 2.47
C THR A 76 1.59 -18.58 1.51
N ALA A 77 0.28 -18.39 1.66
CA ALA A 77 -0.50 -17.57 0.75
C ALA A 77 -0.25 -16.08 0.97
N ILE A 78 -0.01 -15.36 -0.13
CA ILE A 78 0.04 -13.89 -0.14
C ILE A 78 -1.39 -13.35 -0.10
N THR A 79 -1.64 -12.46 0.84
CA THR A 79 -2.95 -11.79 0.99
C THR A 79 -3.04 -10.56 0.09
N THR A 80 -4.27 -10.18 -0.26
CA THR A 80 -4.50 -8.92 -1.00
C THR A 80 -3.95 -7.70 -0.27
N ASP A 81 -4.08 -7.63 1.05
CA ASP A 81 -3.54 -6.53 1.85
C ASP A 81 -2.02 -6.42 1.76
N GLN A 82 -1.30 -7.54 1.72
CA GLN A 82 0.15 -7.55 1.54
C GLN A 82 0.55 -6.99 0.16
N VAL A 83 -0.20 -7.33 -0.89
CA VAL A 83 0.01 -6.76 -2.24
C VAL A 83 -0.27 -5.26 -2.23
N VAL A 84 -1.41 -4.83 -1.68
CA VAL A 84 -1.77 -3.41 -1.55
C VAL A 84 -0.70 -2.63 -0.77
N GLN A 85 -0.19 -3.19 0.32
CA GLN A 85 0.84 -2.55 1.14
C GLN A 85 2.17 -2.41 0.38
N HIS A 86 2.58 -3.43 -0.37
CA HIS A 86 3.78 -3.38 -1.22
C HIS A 86 3.64 -2.29 -2.28
N LEU A 87 2.54 -2.31 -3.04
CA LEU A 87 2.28 -1.33 -4.09
C LEU A 87 2.12 0.10 -3.54
N ARG A 88 1.53 0.27 -2.36
CA ARG A 88 1.43 1.59 -1.71
C ARG A 88 2.79 2.15 -1.33
N LYS A 89 3.72 1.32 -0.83
CA LYS A 89 5.10 1.76 -0.55
C LYS A 89 5.80 2.18 -1.84
N HIS A 90 5.60 1.45 -2.92
CA HIS A 90 6.13 1.80 -4.24
C HIS A 90 5.58 3.16 -4.72
N ARG A 91 4.27 3.40 -4.60
CA ARG A 91 3.64 4.68 -4.97
C ARG A 91 4.12 5.85 -4.12
N LEU A 92 4.23 5.66 -2.79
CA LEU A 92 4.73 6.71 -1.89
C LEU A 92 6.16 7.15 -2.25
N ASN A 93 6.98 6.23 -2.76
CA ASN A 93 8.33 6.56 -3.20
C ASN A 93 8.38 7.29 -4.55
N ASN A 94 7.29 7.28 -5.33
CA ASN A 94 7.23 7.80 -6.69
C ASN A 94 6.31 9.01 -6.86
N VAL A 95 5.76 9.58 -5.78
CA VAL A 95 4.82 10.71 -5.83
C VAL A 95 5.37 11.87 -6.67
N GLY A 96 6.66 12.18 -6.57
CA GLY A 96 7.29 13.23 -7.37
C GLY A 96 7.33 12.93 -8.89
N GLN A 97 7.63 11.68 -9.27
CA GLN A 97 7.68 11.28 -10.69
C GLN A 97 6.27 11.19 -11.29
N GLU A 98 5.30 10.67 -10.53
CA GLU A 98 3.90 10.62 -10.93
C GLU A 98 3.31 12.03 -11.10
N ALA A 99 3.63 12.95 -10.17
CA ALA A 99 3.24 14.36 -10.26
C ALA A 99 3.73 15.02 -11.57
N PHE A 100 4.99 14.77 -11.96
CA PHE A 100 5.54 15.29 -13.21
C PHE A 100 4.81 14.76 -14.45
N LEU A 101 4.45 13.47 -14.47
CA LEU A 101 3.71 12.88 -15.59
C LEU A 101 2.30 13.48 -15.72
N VAL A 102 1.61 13.68 -14.59
CA VAL A 102 0.28 14.33 -14.57
C VAL A 102 0.39 15.79 -15.01
N ALA A 103 1.37 16.53 -14.50
CA ALA A 103 1.66 17.90 -14.91
C ALA A 103 1.87 18.02 -16.42
N SER A 104 2.72 17.16 -16.98
CA SER A 104 3.03 17.12 -18.41
C SER A 104 1.78 16.78 -19.24
N HIS A 105 0.94 15.87 -18.74
CA HIS A 105 -0.33 15.55 -19.38
C HIS A 105 -1.29 16.74 -19.38
N PHE A 106 -1.48 17.42 -18.25
CA PHE A 106 -2.39 18.57 -18.14
C PHE A 106 -1.89 19.80 -18.91
N GLN A 107 -0.59 20.01 -18.98
CA GLN A 107 -0.01 21.03 -19.85
C GLN A 107 -0.31 20.74 -21.33
N ARG A 108 -0.30 19.46 -21.73
CA ARG A 108 -0.75 19.06 -23.06
C ARG A 108 -2.25 19.30 -23.25
N GLN A 109 -3.09 18.97 -22.28
CA GLN A 109 -4.53 19.24 -22.37
C GLN A 109 -4.84 20.73 -22.51
N MET A 110 -4.18 21.61 -21.74
CA MET A 110 -4.29 23.07 -21.92
C MET A 110 -3.92 23.55 -23.33
N SER A 111 -2.95 22.89 -23.98
CA SER A 111 -2.56 23.26 -25.35
C SER A 111 -3.57 22.81 -26.41
N LEU A 112 -4.34 21.75 -26.14
CA LEU A 112 -5.36 21.21 -27.04
C LEU A 112 -6.71 21.89 -26.84
N ASP A 113 -7.03 22.26 -25.61
CA ASP A 113 -8.29 22.87 -25.23
C ASP A 113 -8.01 24.10 -24.35
N PRO A 114 -8.14 25.33 -24.89
CA PRO A 114 -7.94 26.57 -24.13
C PRO A 114 -8.90 26.72 -22.94
N ASN A 115 -10.00 25.98 -22.93
CA ASN A 115 -10.95 25.97 -21.81
C ASN A 115 -10.58 24.95 -20.74
N PHE A 116 -9.61 24.06 -20.96
CA PHE A 116 -9.03 23.23 -19.89
C PHE A 116 -8.19 24.11 -18.96
N TYR A 117 -8.29 23.88 -17.65
CA TYR A 117 -7.50 24.58 -16.63
C TYR A 117 -6.90 23.60 -15.64
N PHE A 118 -5.65 23.84 -15.23
CA PHE A 118 -5.07 23.20 -14.05
C PHE A 118 -4.16 24.15 -13.29
N ALA A 119 -3.99 23.87 -12.00
CA ALA A 119 -3.04 24.53 -11.11
C ALA A 119 -2.43 23.49 -10.18
N MET A 120 -1.21 23.74 -9.72
CA MET A 120 -0.53 22.88 -8.75
C MET A 120 0.18 23.71 -7.70
N GLU A 121 0.23 23.15 -6.49
CA GLU A 121 1.03 23.67 -5.39
C GLU A 121 2.09 22.64 -5.04
N CYS A 122 3.33 23.10 -4.91
CA CYS A 122 4.43 22.28 -4.43
C CYS A 122 4.98 22.85 -3.12
N ASP A 123 5.49 21.97 -2.27
CA ASP A 123 6.27 22.33 -1.09
C ASP A 123 7.63 22.94 -1.47
N SER A 124 8.33 23.50 -0.48
CA SER A 124 9.64 24.14 -0.69
C SER A 124 10.71 23.20 -1.23
N ASP A 125 10.54 21.89 -1.04
CA ASP A 125 11.43 20.84 -1.56
C ASP A 125 11.02 20.35 -2.96
N GLY A 126 9.99 20.95 -3.57
CA GLY A 126 9.46 20.57 -4.88
C GLY A 126 8.46 19.41 -4.85
N THR A 127 8.10 18.89 -3.67
CA THR A 127 7.08 17.83 -3.54
C THR A 127 5.70 18.38 -3.88
N LEU A 128 4.95 17.70 -4.76
CA LEU A 128 3.56 18.09 -5.06
C LEU A 128 2.69 17.98 -3.80
N ARG A 129 2.13 19.11 -3.37
CA ARG A 129 1.22 19.22 -2.23
C ARG A 129 -0.22 19.02 -2.64
N SER A 130 -0.65 19.75 -3.68
CA SER A 130 -2.03 19.75 -4.16
C SER A 130 -2.07 20.01 -5.66
N MET A 131 -3.12 19.53 -6.32
CA MET A 131 -3.38 19.78 -7.73
C MET A 131 -4.87 19.95 -7.96
N PHE A 132 -5.23 21.00 -8.68
CA PHE A 132 -6.59 21.26 -9.15
C PHE A 132 -6.63 21.20 -10.67
N TRP A 133 -7.70 20.63 -11.22
CA TRP A 133 -7.94 20.64 -12.66
C TRP A 133 -9.45 20.67 -12.93
N ALA A 134 -9.81 21.27 -14.06
CA ALA A 134 -11.18 21.26 -14.58
C ALA A 134 -11.13 21.25 -16.11
N ASP A 135 -11.85 20.30 -16.72
CA ASP A 135 -12.04 20.30 -18.17
C ASP A 135 -13.05 21.38 -18.60
N ALA A 136 -13.10 21.67 -19.91
CA ALA A 136 -13.99 22.70 -20.44
C ALA A 136 -15.45 22.47 -20.06
N ARG A 137 -15.90 21.22 -20.09
CA ARG A 137 -17.28 20.84 -19.75
C ARG A 137 -17.60 21.14 -18.29
N SER A 138 -16.67 20.84 -17.39
CA SER A 138 -16.82 21.09 -15.95
C SER A 138 -16.86 22.59 -15.66
N ARG A 139 -16.03 23.38 -16.36
CA ARG A 139 -16.04 24.85 -16.21
C ARG A 139 -17.30 25.50 -16.77
N GLU A 140 -17.78 25.02 -17.93
CA GLU A 140 -19.03 25.49 -18.53
C GLU A 140 -20.24 25.11 -17.66
N ALA A 141 -20.27 23.89 -17.13
CA ALA A 141 -21.30 23.46 -16.20
C ALA A 141 -21.29 24.33 -14.93
N TYR A 142 -20.12 24.61 -14.35
CA TYR A 142 -20.02 25.51 -13.20
C TYR A 142 -20.51 26.93 -13.54
N PHE A 143 -20.20 27.46 -14.72
CA PHE A 143 -20.68 28.77 -15.15
C PHE A 143 -22.22 28.82 -15.27
N ASN A 144 -22.83 27.74 -15.77
CA ASN A 144 -24.28 27.67 -15.98
C ASN A 144 -25.07 27.36 -14.70
N PHE A 145 -24.52 26.53 -13.81
CA PHE A 145 -25.25 25.97 -12.66
C PHE A 145 -24.71 26.42 -11.30
N SER A 146 -23.55 27.08 -11.23
CA SER A 146 -22.86 27.46 -9.99
C SER A 146 -22.59 26.25 -9.07
N ASP A 147 -22.37 26.49 -7.77
CA ASP A 147 -22.41 25.44 -6.76
C ASP A 147 -23.87 25.04 -6.49
N VAL A 148 -24.20 23.78 -6.78
CA VAL A 148 -25.51 23.17 -6.50
C VAL A 148 -25.51 22.50 -5.13
#